data_AF-A0A6M1Y332-F1
#
_entry.id   AF-A0A6M1Y332-F1
#
_cell.length_a   1.000
_cell.length_b   1.000
_cell.length_c   1.000
_cell.angle_alpha   90.00
_cell.angle_beta   90.00
_cell.angle_gamma   90.00
#
_symmetry.space_group_name_H-M   'P 1'
#
loop_
_entity.id
_entity.type
_entity.pdbx_description
1 polymer ?
#
loop_
_entity_poly.entity_id
_entity_poly.type
_entity_poly.pdbx_seq_one_letter_code
_entity_poly.pdbx_strand_id
1 'polypeptide(L)'
;MSIFSLDKIPAAPGVYALYAHDRPLLVGSASNLREYAAEHLFGGDGPSEALRQSLPHPEQVTEVSWWQHPEMLDDARREAACQVAVQALSPAARPRSRLSDLGGIALEDPGFVKEMNALFHGPPSGSFVPQSLHELARSVYELRDKVAELERRLEERR
;
A
#
# COMPACT_ATOMS: atom_id res chain seq x y z
N MET A 1 16.72 12.43 8.94
CA MET A 1 16.22 11.24 8.21
C MET A 1 15.39 11.76 7.05
N SER A 2 15.68 11.33 5.82
CA SER A 2 15.00 11.86 4.63
C SER A 2 13.52 11.52 4.70
N ILE A 3 12.69 12.53 4.52
CA ILE A 3 11.23 12.44 4.45
C ILE A 3 10.93 11.72 3.12
N PHE A 4 10.98 10.39 3.13
CA PHE A 4 10.76 9.58 1.93
C PHE A 4 9.30 9.75 1.48
N SER A 5 9.09 10.58 0.46
CA SER A 5 7.90 10.81 -0.38
C SER A 5 6.52 10.42 0.16
N LEU A 6 6.21 10.69 1.43
CA LEU A 6 4.84 10.62 1.97
C LEU A 6 3.87 11.52 1.20
N ASP A 7 4.38 12.55 0.51
CA ASP A 7 3.61 13.44 -0.36
C ASP A 7 2.90 12.69 -1.51
N LYS A 8 3.44 11.53 -1.93
CA LYS A 8 2.80 10.68 -2.94
C LYS A 8 1.57 9.97 -2.41
N ILE A 9 1.49 9.78 -1.09
CA ILE A 9 0.33 9.19 -0.43
C ILE A 9 -0.70 10.30 -0.21
N PRO A 10 -1.94 10.13 -0.64
CA PRO A 10 -2.97 11.15 -0.50
C PRO A 10 -3.35 11.34 0.98
N ALA A 11 -3.56 12.60 1.37
CA ALA A 11 -4.15 12.94 2.67
C ALA A 11 -5.68 12.84 2.59
N ALA A 12 -6.19 11.64 2.32
CA ALA A 12 -7.60 11.39 2.09
C ALA A 12 -8.00 9.97 2.52
N PRO A 13 -9.31 9.70 2.70
CA PRO A 13 -9.80 8.37 3.01
C PRO A 13 -9.55 7.38 1.88
N GLY A 14 -9.34 6.12 2.25
CA GLY A 14 -9.23 5.05 1.28
C GLY A 14 -8.95 3.68 1.89
N VAL A 15 -8.85 2.69 1.01
CA VAL A 15 -8.43 1.32 1.32
C VAL A 15 -7.00 1.14 0.84
N TYR A 16 -6.17 0.50 1.66
CA TYR A 16 -4.78 0.17 1.33
C TYR A 16 -4.54 -1.33 1.42
N ALA A 17 -3.54 -1.80 0.70
CA ALA A 17 -3.01 -3.15 0.79
C ALA A 17 -1.49 -3.11 0.88
N LEU A 18 -0.96 -3.92 1.80
CA LEU A 18 0.47 -4.13 1.99
C LEU A 18 0.87 -5.42 1.29
N TYR A 19 1.99 -5.41 0.58
CA TYR A 19 2.45 -6.51 -0.24
C TYR A 19 3.86 -6.94 0.11
N ALA A 20 4.11 -8.24 -0.03
CA ALA A 20 5.44 -8.80 -0.25
C ALA A 20 5.51 -9.21 -1.73
N HIS A 21 6.20 -8.40 -2.53
CA HIS A 21 6.26 -8.50 -3.98
C HIS A 21 4.82 -8.46 -4.54
N ASP A 22 4.37 -9.50 -5.24
CA ASP A 22 3.01 -9.56 -5.80
C ASP A 22 1.99 -10.19 -4.85
N ARG A 23 2.37 -10.50 -3.60
CA ARG A 23 1.50 -11.18 -2.63
C ARG A 23 0.90 -10.20 -1.62
N PRO A 24 -0.44 -10.03 -1.58
CA PRO A 24 -1.10 -9.26 -0.54
C PRO A 24 -0.89 -9.89 0.84
N LEU A 25 -0.32 -9.11 1.76
CA LEU A 25 -0.08 -9.51 3.14
C LEU A 25 -1.23 -9.08 4.06
N LEU A 26 -1.66 -7.83 3.92
CA LEU A 26 -2.68 -7.21 4.76
C LEU A 26 -3.47 -6.20 3.94
N VAL A 27 -4.77 -6.13 4.17
CA VAL A 27 -5.64 -5.08 3.64
C VAL A 27 -6.23 -4.32 4.83
N GLY A 28 -6.34 -3.00 4.70
CA GLY A 28 -6.96 -2.15 5.71
C GLY A 28 -7.53 -0.87 5.11
N SER A 29 -8.15 -0.06 5.95
CA SER A 29 -8.69 1.24 5.55
C SER A 29 -8.24 2.34 6.51
N ALA A 30 -8.16 3.56 6.02
CA ALA A 30 -7.84 4.74 6.81
C ALA A 30 -8.73 5.92 6.41
N SER A 31 -9.09 6.76 7.38
CA SER A 31 -9.69 8.08 7.12
C SER A 31 -8.69 9.06 6.50
N ASN A 32 -7.39 8.83 6.74
CA ASN A 32 -6.30 9.56 6.12
C ASN A 32 -5.13 8.61 5.85
N LEU A 33 -4.94 8.26 4.58
CA LEU A 33 -3.89 7.32 4.16
C LEU A 33 -2.47 7.83 4.49
N ARG A 34 -2.22 9.13 4.35
CA ARG A 34 -0.90 9.72 4.62
C ARG A 34 -0.55 9.68 6.11
N GLU A 35 -1.48 10.07 6.96
CA GLU A 35 -1.30 10.02 8.42
C GLU A 35 -1.11 8.57 8.88
N TYR A 36 -1.95 7.65 8.42
CA TYR A 36 -1.81 6.22 8.72
C TYR A 36 -0.42 5.71 8.33
N ALA A 37 0.05 6.04 7.12
CA ALA A 37 1.37 5.62 6.67
C ALA A 37 2.50 6.22 7.52
N ALA A 38 2.42 7.51 7.85
CA ALA A 38 3.40 8.18 8.69
C ALA A 38 3.48 7.57 10.11
N GLU A 39 2.33 7.24 10.70
CA GLU A 39 2.24 6.73 12.07
C GLU A 39 2.58 5.24 12.16
N HIS A 40 2.04 4.43 11.25
CA HIS A 40 2.07 2.98 11.39
C HIS A 40 3.12 2.27 10.54
N LEU A 41 3.44 2.80 9.36
CA LEU A 41 4.37 2.17 8.41
C LEU A 41 5.78 2.75 8.52
N PHE A 42 5.89 4.08 8.63
CA PHE A 42 7.15 4.81 8.54
C PHE A 42 7.51 5.59 9.81
N GLY A 43 6.95 5.20 10.96
CA GLY A 43 7.32 5.77 12.25
C GLY A 43 8.83 5.71 12.50
N GLY A 44 9.36 6.60 13.34
CA GLY A 44 10.80 6.82 13.50
C GLY A 44 11.64 5.57 13.82
N ASP A 45 11.06 4.60 14.53
CA ASP A 45 11.71 3.31 14.89
C ASP A 45 11.21 2.13 14.03
N GLY A 46 10.53 2.41 12.91
CA GLY A 46 9.96 1.44 11.98
C GLY A 46 8.45 1.20 12.20
N PRO A 47 7.93 0.05 11.71
CA PRO A 47 6.52 -0.31 11.83
C PRO A 47 6.01 -0.29 13.28
N SER A 48 4.87 0.35 13.50
CA SER A 48 4.23 0.45 14.81
C SER A 48 3.86 -0.92 15.41
N GLU A 49 3.72 -0.97 16.73
CA GLU A 49 3.28 -2.19 17.45
C GLU A 49 1.89 -2.67 16.99
N ALA A 50 0.96 -1.74 16.74
CA ALA A 50 -0.37 -2.08 16.22
C ALA A 50 -0.30 -2.79 14.86
N LEU A 51 0.59 -2.35 13.98
CA LEU A 51 0.82 -3.01 12.70
C LEU A 51 1.49 -4.39 12.91
N ARG A 52 2.47 -4.52 13.80
CA ARG A 52 3.13 -5.79 14.14
C ARG A 52 2.17 -6.85 14.68
N GLN A 53 1.15 -6.45 15.42
CA GLN A 53 0.10 -7.35 15.90
C GLN A 53 -0.80 -7.90 14.79
N SER A 54 -0.97 -7.12 13.71
CA SER A 54 -1.78 -7.49 12.54
C SER A 54 -0.94 -8.21 11.48
N LEU A 55 0.34 -7.87 11.39
CA LEU A 55 1.32 -8.40 10.45
C LEU A 55 2.62 -8.70 11.22
N PRO A 56 2.87 -9.97 11.62
CA PRO A 56 4.01 -10.33 12.48
C PRO A 56 5.39 -9.99 11.89
N HIS A 57 5.50 -9.95 10.57
CA HIS A 57 6.74 -9.71 9.81
C HIS A 57 6.60 -8.49 8.88
N PRO A 58 6.45 -7.27 9.42
CA PRO A 58 6.22 -6.08 8.60
C PRO A 58 7.45 -5.69 7.76
N GLU A 59 8.64 -6.20 8.09
CA GLU A 59 9.85 -6.06 7.27
C GLU A 59 9.75 -6.72 5.89
N GLN A 60 8.77 -7.61 5.69
CA GLN A 60 8.51 -8.25 4.40
C GLN A 60 7.73 -7.34 3.44
N VAL A 61 7.22 -6.20 3.93
CA VAL A 61 6.47 -5.26 3.09
C VAL A 61 7.41 -4.59 2.11
N THR A 62 7.21 -4.86 0.82
CA THR A 62 7.95 -4.26 -0.29
C THR A 62 7.10 -3.24 -1.06
N GLU A 63 5.78 -3.25 -0.88
CA GLU A 63 4.89 -2.30 -1.55
C GLU A 63 3.66 -2.00 -0.71
N VAL A 64 3.19 -0.76 -0.82
CA VAL A 64 1.90 -0.27 -0.32
C VAL A 64 1.11 0.25 -1.50
N SER A 65 -0.05 -0.33 -1.79
CA SER A 65 -0.98 0.14 -2.82
C SER A 65 -2.26 0.66 -2.19
N TRP A 66 -2.90 1.66 -2.78
CA TRP A 66 -4.14 2.24 -2.26
C TRP A 66 -5.18 2.52 -3.35
N TRP A 67 -6.44 2.50 -2.93
CA TRP A 67 -7.60 2.84 -3.74
C TRP A 67 -8.40 3.93 -3.04
N GLN A 68 -8.89 4.86 -3.85
CA GLN A 68 -9.76 5.93 -3.42
C GLN A 68 -11.05 5.87 -4.22
N HIS A 69 -12.16 6.15 -3.56
CA HIS A 69 -13.48 6.24 -4.18
C HIS A 69 -14.35 7.23 -3.41
N PRO A 70 -15.24 8.00 -4.05
CA PRO A 70 -16.14 8.91 -3.36
C PRO A 70 -16.96 8.25 -2.25
N GLU A 71 -17.37 6.99 -2.46
CA GLU A 71 -18.10 6.19 -1.47
C GLU A 71 -17.28 5.92 -0.19
N MET A 72 -15.95 5.99 -0.24
CA MET A 72 -15.07 5.78 0.93
C MET A 72 -14.92 7.03 1.80
N LEU A 73 -15.53 8.16 1.42
CA LEU A 73 -15.61 9.35 2.28
C LEU A 73 -16.48 9.06 3.52
N ASP A 74 -17.48 8.20 3.39
CA ASP A 74 -18.28 7.70 4.50
C ASP A 74 -17.56 6.55 5.22
N ASP A 75 -17.55 6.59 6.54
CA ASP A 75 -16.80 5.65 7.37
C ASP A 75 -17.35 4.21 7.26
N ALA A 76 -18.68 4.05 7.29
CA ALA A 76 -19.32 2.75 7.19
C ALA A 76 -19.10 2.12 5.81
N ARG A 77 -19.24 2.91 4.74
CA ARG A 77 -18.94 2.46 3.38
C ARG A 77 -17.46 2.16 3.18
N ARG A 78 -16.55 2.88 3.83
CA ARG A 78 -15.11 2.58 3.77
C ARG A 78 -14.76 1.28 4.49
N GLU A 79 -15.38 0.98 5.64
CA GLU A 79 -15.25 -0.31 6.30
C GLU A 79 -15.77 -1.46 5.43
N ALA A 80 -16.94 -1.27 4.80
CA ALA A 80 -17.52 -2.23 3.88
C ALA A 80 -16.62 -2.45 2.65
N ALA A 81 -16.07 -1.38 2.07
CA ALA A 81 -15.12 -1.47 0.96
C ALA A 81 -13.86 -2.25 1.36
N CYS A 82 -13.35 -2.06 2.57
CA CYS A 82 -12.23 -2.84 3.11
C CYS A 82 -12.57 -4.34 3.15
N GLN A 83 -13.79 -4.73 3.54
CA GLN A 83 -14.21 -6.13 3.50
C GLN A 83 -14.27 -6.69 2.08
N VAL A 84 -14.77 -5.91 1.11
CA VAL A 84 -14.76 -6.32 -0.30
C VAL A 84 -13.31 -6.48 -0.80
N ALA A 85 -12.41 -5.57 -0.43
CA ALA A 85 -10.98 -5.67 -0.77
C ALA A 85 -10.31 -6.91 -0.17
N VAL A 86 -10.63 -7.27 1.07
CA VAL A 86 -10.16 -8.52 1.69
C VAL A 86 -10.60 -9.74 0.89
N GLN A 87 -11.82 -9.74 0.36
CA GLN A 87 -12.30 -10.85 -0.49
C GLN A 87 -11.61 -10.86 -1.86
N ALA A 88 -11.51 -9.70 -2.52
CA ALA A 88 -10.92 -9.57 -3.85
C ALA A 88 -9.41 -9.88 -3.86
N LEU A 89 -8.66 -9.35 -2.90
CA LEU A 89 -7.20 -9.46 -2.84
C LEU A 89 -6.73 -10.69 -2.05
N SER A 90 -7.58 -11.29 -1.21
CA SER A 90 -7.26 -12.49 -0.43
C SER A 90 -5.92 -12.41 0.33
N PRO A 91 -5.73 -11.41 1.24
CA PRO A 91 -4.48 -11.22 1.94
C PRO A 91 -4.13 -12.38 2.89
N ALA A 92 -2.83 -12.59 3.09
CA ALA A 92 -2.33 -13.64 3.98
C ALA A 92 -2.79 -13.45 5.44
N ALA A 93 -2.85 -12.21 5.92
CA ALA A 93 -3.39 -11.84 7.20
C ALA A 93 -4.76 -11.15 7.01
N ARG A 94 -5.77 -11.63 7.74
CA ARG A 94 -7.07 -10.95 7.79
C ARG A 94 -7.01 -9.81 8.80
N PRO A 95 -7.48 -8.61 8.46
CA PRO A 95 -7.56 -7.51 9.41
C PRO A 95 -8.43 -7.89 10.61
N ARG A 96 -8.05 -7.44 11.80
CA ARG A 96 -8.79 -7.68 13.04
C ARG A 96 -10.00 -6.76 13.23
N SER A 97 -10.18 -5.76 12.37
CA SER A 97 -11.29 -4.80 12.48
C SER A 97 -12.62 -5.53 12.28
N ARG A 98 -13.51 -5.42 13.28
CA ARG A 98 -14.89 -5.87 13.16
C ARG A 98 -15.64 -4.88 12.29
N LEU A 99 -16.41 -5.40 11.34
CA LEU A 99 -17.34 -4.61 10.56
C LEU A 99 -18.41 -4.04 11.49
N SER A 100 -18.67 -2.73 11.43
CA SER A 100 -19.79 -2.11 12.15
C SER A 100 -21.13 -2.54 11.57
N ASP A 101 -22.22 -2.36 12.33
CA ASP A 101 -23.58 -2.67 11.85
C ASP A 101 -23.92 -1.87 10.57
N LEU A 102 -23.52 -0.60 10.51
CA LEU A 102 -23.72 0.25 9.34
C LEU A 102 -22.86 -0.21 8.13
N GLY A 103 -21.63 -0.66 8.38
CA GLY A 103 -20.81 -1.27 7.34
C GLY A 103 -21.40 -2.59 6.82
N GLY A 104 -22.07 -3.35 7.69
CA GLY A 104 -22.86 -4.54 7.33
C GLY A 104 -23.97 -4.19 6.33
N ILE A 105 -24.75 -3.15 6.61
CA ILE A 105 -25.82 -2.69 5.72
C ILE A 105 -25.27 -2.27 4.35
N ALA A 106 -24.11 -1.61 4.30
CA ALA A 106 -23.50 -1.23 3.02
C ALA A 106 -23.09 -2.44 2.17
N LEU A 107 -22.76 -3.59 2.77
CA LEU A 107 -22.50 -4.84 2.03
C LEU A 107 -23.76 -5.51 1.47
N GLU A 108 -24.95 -5.13 1.94
CA GLU A 108 -26.22 -5.62 1.40
C GLU A 108 -26.60 -4.95 0.07
N ASP A 109 -25.98 -3.81 -0.26
CA ASP A 109 -26.15 -3.11 -1.54
C ASP A 109 -25.31 -3.80 -2.65
N PRO A 110 -25.94 -4.54 -3.59
CA PRO A 110 -25.20 -5.27 -4.60
C PRO A 110 -24.53 -4.34 -5.62
N GLY A 111 -25.04 -3.11 -5.80
CA GLY A 111 -24.46 -2.11 -6.67
C GLY A 111 -23.11 -1.66 -6.14
N PHE A 112 -23.08 -1.30 -4.85
CA PHE A 112 -21.85 -0.96 -4.13
C PHE A 112 -20.83 -2.09 -4.16
N VAL A 113 -21.24 -3.32 -3.81
CA VAL A 113 -20.32 -4.48 -3.79
C VAL A 113 -19.75 -4.75 -5.17
N LYS A 114 -20.55 -4.65 -6.23
CA LYS A 114 -20.08 -4.85 -7.61
C LYS A 114 -19.07 -3.78 -8.02
N GLU A 115 -19.35 -2.51 -7.71
CA GLU A 115 -18.46 -1.40 -8.01
C GLU A 115 -17.12 -1.53 -7.27
N MET A 116 -17.15 -1.84 -5.97
CA MET A 116 -15.94 -2.05 -5.17
C MET A 116 -15.14 -3.26 -5.67
N ASN A 117 -15.80 -4.36 -6.07
CA ASN A 117 -15.11 -5.49 -6.69
C ASN A 117 -14.40 -5.08 -7.97
N ALA A 118 -15.05 -4.32 -8.85
CA ALA A 118 -14.43 -3.83 -10.08
C ALA A 118 -13.22 -2.93 -9.78
N LEU A 119 -13.33 -2.06 -8.77
CA LEU A 119 -12.26 -1.18 -8.32
C LEU A 119 -11.02 -1.97 -7.87
N PHE A 120 -11.18 -3.01 -7.03
CA PHE A 120 -10.05 -3.77 -6.48
C PHE A 120 -9.44 -4.78 -7.45
N HIS A 121 -10.16 -5.19 -8.49
CA HIS A 121 -9.57 -5.95 -9.61
C HIS A 121 -8.90 -5.04 -10.65
N GLY A 122 -9.16 -3.73 -10.58
CA GLY A 122 -8.50 -2.72 -11.39
C GLY A 122 -7.16 -2.27 -10.78
N PRO A 123 -6.42 -1.42 -11.51
CA PRO A 123 -5.18 -0.84 -10.99
C PRO A 123 -5.46 0.04 -9.75
N PRO A 124 -4.53 0.09 -8.78
CA PRO A 124 -4.64 1.00 -7.64
C PRO A 124 -4.59 2.46 -8.08
N SER A 125 -5.18 3.34 -7.26
CA SER A 125 -5.09 4.79 -7.46
C SER A 125 -3.64 5.29 -7.33
N GLY A 126 -2.84 4.59 -6.53
CA GLY A 126 -1.40 4.78 -6.46
C GLY A 126 -0.74 3.68 -5.65
N SER A 127 0.59 3.60 -5.80
CA SER A 127 1.41 2.69 -5.01
C SER A 127 2.71 3.34 -4.58
N PHE A 128 3.29 2.79 -3.52
CA PHE A 128 4.57 3.20 -2.96
C PHE A 128 5.39 1.95 -2.64
N VAL A 129 6.56 1.86 -3.25
CA VAL A 129 7.57 0.84 -2.98
C VAL A 129 8.59 1.47 -2.04
N PRO A 130 8.64 1.10 -0.75
CA PRO A 130 9.68 1.58 0.16
C PRO A 130 11.00 1.01 -0.34
N GLN A 131 11.81 1.84 -1.00
CA GLN A 131 13.14 1.41 -1.41
C GLN A 131 13.95 1.08 -0.16
N SER A 132 14.29 -0.19 0.03
CA SER A 132 15.19 -0.58 1.11
C SER A 132 16.58 0.02 0.88
N LEU A 133 17.35 0.27 1.94
CA LEU A 133 18.73 0.78 1.82
C LEU A 133 19.60 -0.15 0.95
N HIS A 134 19.31 -1.45 0.97
CA HIS A 134 19.96 -2.48 0.17
C HIS A 134 19.59 -2.41 -1.31
N GLU A 135 18.32 -2.12 -1.63
CA GLU A 135 17.86 -1.92 -3.01
C GLU A 135 18.32 -0.58 -3.58
N LEU A 136 18.37 0.47 -2.75
CA LEU A 136 19.03 1.73 -3.10
C LEU A 136 20.51 1.51 -3.39
N ALA A 137 21.23 0.78 -2.52
CA ALA A 137 22.63 0.45 -2.74
C ALA A 137 22.82 -0.38 -4.03
N ARG A 138 22.00 -1.40 -4.25
CA ARG A 138 22.02 -2.20 -5.48
C ARG A 138 21.76 -1.34 -6.72
N SER A 139 20.73 -0.48 -6.67
CA SER A 139 20.40 0.43 -7.78
C SER A 139 21.55 1.39 -8.08
N VAL A 140 22.25 1.89 -7.06
CA VAL A 140 23.43 2.74 -7.22
C VAL A 140 24.59 1.97 -7.87
N TYR A 141 24.86 0.74 -7.45
CA TYR A 141 25.90 -0.10 -8.08
C TYR A 141 25.57 -0.42 -9.55
N GLU A 142 24.33 -0.80 -9.84
CA GLU A 142 23.88 -1.05 -11.22
C GLU A 142 23.95 0.20 -12.09
N LEU A 143 23.65 1.38 -11.54
CA LEU A 143 23.82 2.65 -12.26
C LEU A 143 25.30 2.93 -12.55
N ARG A 144 26.17 2.71 -11.55
CA ARG A 144 27.62 2.93 -11.70
C ARG A 144 28.20 2.07 -12.81
N ASP A 145 27.82 0.80 -12.85
CA ASP A 145 28.33 -0.14 -13.87
C ASP A 145 27.81 0.22 -15.27
N LYS A 146 26.55 0.67 -15.39
CA LYS A 146 26.01 1.19 -16.66
C LYS A 146 26.74 2.45 -17.14
N VAL A 147 27.09 3.36 -16.23
CA VAL A 147 27.85 4.58 -16.57
C VAL A 147 29.25 4.20 -17.06
N ALA A 148 29.95 3.32 -16.35
CA ALA A 148 31.29 2.87 -16.73
C ALA A 148 31.29 2.19 -18.12
N GLU A 149 30.27 1.39 -18.41
CA GLU A 149 30.12 0.76 -19.73
C GLU A 149 29.83 1.77 -20.84
N LEU A 150 29.02 2.80 -20.56
CA LEU A 150 28.77 3.88 -21.51
C LEU A 150 30.01 4.72 -21.77
N GLU A 151 30.81 5.01 -20.74
CA GLU A 151 32.09 5.71 -20.87
C GLU A 151 33.07 4.92 -21.74
N ARG A 152 33.22 3.61 -21.48
CA ARG A 152 34.06 2.72 -22.29
C ARG A 152 33.63 2.72 -23.76
N ARG A 153 32.33 2.63 -24.04
CA ARG A 153 31.80 2.66 -25.41
C ARG A 153 31.98 4.00 -26.11
N LEU A 154 32.05 5.11 -25.36
CA LEU A 154 32.35 6.43 -25.90
C LEU A 154 33.83 6.59 -26.22
N GLU A 155 34.71 6.01 -25.42
CA GLU A 155 36.16 5.97 -25.69
C GLU A 155 36.50 5.08 -26.90
N GLU A 156 35.83 3.94 -27.06
CA GLU A 156 36.03 3.04 -28.21
C GLU A 156 35.51 3.60 -29.54
N ARG A 157 34.68 4.65 -29.50
CA ARG A 157 34.16 5.35 -30.70
C ARG A 157 34.95 6.60 -31.06
N ARG A 158 36.00 6.92 -30.31
CA ARG A 158 36.89 8.06 -30.52
C ARG A 158 38.17 7.63 -31.22
#